data_AF-A0A3C0DQU2-F1
#
_entry.id   AF-A0A3C0DQU2-F1
#
_cell.length_a   1.000
_cell.length_b   1.000
_cell.length_c   1.000
_cell.angle_alpha   90.00
_cell.angle_beta   90.00
_cell.angle_gamma   90.00
#
_symmetry.space_group_name_H-M   'P 1'
#
loop_
_entity.id
_entity.type
_entity.pdbx_description
1 polymer ?
#
loop_
_entity_poly.entity_id
_entity_poly.type
_entity_poly.pdbx_seq_one_letter_code
_entity_poly.pdbx_strand_id
1 'polypeptide(L)'
;MMGLELPIAIFGWAKPVPVNPSNYGNLKRDDIFVSMAGPAMNVLLAILLMVTYRLAIELPIDLSEGAVVHKLPLVAFISMILCMFNLIPIPPLDGSHVMRHLVGMSEETYMQIAQFGFIILLIAINIFPQLFDWVGKTSFGAIQLMEKILMF
;
A
#
# COMPACT_ATOMS: atom_id res chain seq x y z
N MET A 1 -12.40 26.94 -31.15
CA MET A 1 -11.99 25.52 -31.06
C MET A 1 -11.16 25.38 -29.79
N MET A 2 -11.78 24.92 -28.72
CA MET A 2 -11.17 24.78 -27.40
C MET A 2 -10.43 23.43 -27.40
N GLY A 3 -9.11 23.47 -27.49
CA GLY A 3 -8.28 22.28 -27.44
C GLY A 3 -8.41 21.64 -26.07
N LEU A 4 -8.95 20.43 -26.02
CA LEU A 4 -8.94 19.58 -24.84
C LEU A 4 -7.48 19.13 -24.65
N GLU A 5 -6.69 19.91 -23.93
CA GLU A 5 -5.40 19.45 -23.42
C GLU A 5 -5.70 18.37 -22.38
N LEU A 6 -5.75 17.12 -22.82
CA LEU A 6 -5.71 15.99 -21.90
C LEU A 6 -4.36 16.07 -21.19
N PRO A 7 -4.30 16.34 -19.87
CA PRO A 7 -3.04 16.23 -19.16
C PRO A 7 -2.58 14.80 -19.36
N ILE A 8 -1.45 14.63 -20.06
CA ILE A 8 -0.82 13.34 -20.25
C ILE A 8 -0.46 12.89 -18.84
N ALA A 9 -1.27 12.00 -18.28
CA ALA A 9 -0.94 11.32 -17.04
C ALA A 9 0.28 10.46 -17.35
N ILE A 10 1.47 10.98 -17.02
CA ILE A 10 2.70 10.20 -17.05
C ILE A 10 2.50 9.11 -15.98
N PHE A 11 2.10 7.93 -16.42
CA PHE A 11 2.08 6.73 -15.60
C PHE A 11 3.55 6.37 -15.29
N GLY A 12 4.09 6.95 -14.22
CA GLY A 12 5.37 6.55 -13.67
C GLY A 12 5.21 5.20 -13.00
N TRP A 13 5.51 4.11 -13.71
CA TRP A 13 5.60 2.80 -13.10
C TRP A 13 7.00 2.60 -12.54
N ALA A 14 7.12 2.45 -11.22
CA ALA A 14 8.40 2.11 -10.61
C ALA A 14 8.82 0.71 -11.06
N LYS A 15 10.06 0.55 -11.52
CA LYS A 15 10.63 -0.77 -11.80
C LYS A 15 10.67 -1.54 -10.47
N PRO A 16 10.02 -2.72 -10.37
CA PRO A 16 10.05 -3.50 -9.13
C PRO A 16 11.50 -3.81 -8.75
N VAL A 17 11.80 -3.72 -7.45
CA VAL A 17 13.14 -4.03 -6.94
C VAL A 17 13.38 -5.53 -7.13
N PRO A 18 14.41 -5.95 -7.89
CA PRO A 18 14.66 -7.37 -8.10
C PRO A 18 15.12 -8.01 -6.80
N VAL A 19 14.46 -9.11 -6.42
CA VAL A 19 14.86 -9.96 -5.30
C VAL A 19 15.46 -11.24 -5.85
N ASN A 20 16.46 -11.81 -5.17
CA ASN A 20 17.10 -13.06 -5.58
C ASN A 20 16.81 -14.15 -4.53
N PRO A 21 15.86 -15.08 -4.79
CA PRO A 21 15.54 -16.17 -3.88
C PRO A 21 16.71 -17.10 -3.59
N SER A 22 17.74 -17.16 -4.44
CA SER A 22 18.95 -17.96 -4.20
C SER A 22 19.77 -17.49 -2.99
N ASN A 23 19.52 -16.27 -2.50
CA ASN A 23 20.15 -15.73 -1.29
C ASN A 23 19.34 -16.02 -0.01
N TYR A 24 18.17 -16.66 -0.12
CA TYR A 24 17.33 -16.95 1.05
C TYR A 24 17.90 -18.14 1.82
N GLY A 25 18.13 -17.96 3.12
CA GLY A 25 18.51 -19.06 4.01
C GLY A 25 17.33 -19.99 4.27
N ASN A 26 16.12 -19.43 4.36
CA ASN A 26 14.88 -20.18 4.39
C ASN A 26 13.88 -19.59 3.40
N LEU A 27 13.64 -20.30 2.29
CA LEU A 27 12.80 -19.83 1.18
C LEU A 27 11.42 -19.34 1.63
N LYS A 28 10.77 -20.00 2.59
CA LYS A 28 9.42 -19.60 3.04
C LYS A 28 9.46 -18.35 3.90
N ARG A 29 10.32 -18.36 4.92
CA ARG A 29 10.42 -17.27 5.89
C ARG A 29 10.89 -15.98 5.23
N ASP A 30 11.93 -16.09 4.42
CA ASP A 30 12.60 -14.92 3.85
C ASP A 30 11.72 -14.29 2.76
N ASP A 31 11.00 -15.10 1.97
CA ASP A 31 10.01 -14.60 1.00
C ASP A 31 8.85 -13.87 1.70
N ILE A 32 8.34 -14.39 2.82
CA ILE A 32 7.31 -13.70 3.63
C ILE A 32 7.85 -12.39 4.19
N PHE A 33 9.07 -12.35 4.71
CA PHE A 33 9.64 -11.12 5.25
C PHE A 33 9.87 -10.06 4.18
N VAL A 34 10.37 -10.47 3.03
CA VAL A 34 10.58 -9.58 1.88
C VAL A 34 9.24 -9.03 1.39
N SER A 35 8.20 -9.86 1.27
CA SER A 35 6.88 -9.40 0.84
C SER A 35 6.22 -8.48 1.88
N MET A 36 6.34 -8.81 3.17
CA MET A 36 5.77 -8.01 4.25
C MET A 36 6.52 -6.69 4.51
N ALA A 37 7.75 -6.54 4.02
CA ALA A 37 8.51 -5.30 4.15
C ALA A 37 7.81 -4.11 3.49
N GLY A 38 7.16 -4.30 2.33
CA GLY A 38 6.39 -3.26 1.65
C GLY A 38 5.24 -2.72 2.50
N PRO A 39 4.26 -3.55 2.90
CA PRO A 39 3.18 -3.16 3.80
C PRO A 39 3.68 -2.56 5.13
N ALA A 40 4.71 -3.16 5.74
CA ALA A 40 5.27 -2.64 6.98
C ALA A 40 5.84 -1.22 6.82
N MET A 41 6.54 -0.94 5.72
CA MET A 41 7.08 0.41 5.45
C MET A 41 5.96 1.43 5.19
N ASN A 42 4.86 1.04 4.58
CA ASN A 42 3.69 1.92 4.45
C ASN A 42 3.07 2.26 5.81
N VAL A 43 2.93 1.28 6.72
CA VAL A 43 2.46 1.55 8.09
C VAL A 43 3.41 2.50 8.83
N LEU A 44 4.73 2.24 8.76
CA LEU A 44 5.73 3.12 9.38
C LEU A 44 5.70 4.54 8.82
N LEU A 45 5.54 4.68 7.49
CA LEU A 45 5.43 5.97 6.84
C LEU A 45 4.16 6.71 7.29
N ALA A 46 3.01 6.04 7.34
CA ALA A 46 1.77 6.64 7.82
C ALA A 46 1.91 7.15 9.26
N ILE A 47 2.50 6.34 10.16
CA ILE A 47 2.76 6.76 11.55
C ILE A 47 3.67 7.99 11.58
N LEU A 48 4.79 7.98 10.85
CA LEU A 48 5.73 9.09 10.82
C LEU A 48 5.07 10.38 10.32
N LEU A 49 4.25 10.29 9.27
CA LEU A 49 3.52 11.44 8.71
C LEU A 49 2.50 12.00 9.71
N MET A 50 1.76 11.14 10.41
CA MET A 50 0.79 11.55 11.42
C MET A 50 1.45 12.19 12.65
N VAL A 51 2.57 11.64 13.12
CA VAL A 51 3.38 12.23 14.19
C VAL A 51 3.95 13.58 13.76
N THR A 52 4.46 13.68 12.53
CA THR A 52 4.99 14.94 11.98
C THR A 52 3.89 16.00 11.88
N TYR A 53 2.70 15.61 11.42
CA TYR A 53 1.52 16.47 11.37
C TYR A 53 1.18 17.01 12.76
N ARG A 54 1.14 16.14 13.78
CA ARG A 54 0.85 16.52 15.16
C ARG A 54 1.84 17.55 15.69
N LEU A 55 3.13 17.27 15.57
CA LEU A 55 4.16 18.18 16.06
C LEU A 55 4.07 19.54 15.35
N ALA A 56 3.82 19.55 14.05
CA ALA A 56 3.75 20.78 13.28
C ALA A 56 2.57 21.68 13.68
N ILE A 57 1.39 21.12 14.01
CA ILE A 57 0.23 21.91 14.45
C ILE A 57 0.33 22.40 15.90
N GLU A 58 1.18 21.80 16.74
CA GLU A 58 1.43 22.24 18.11
C GLU A 58 2.49 23.34 18.21
N LEU A 59 3.39 23.42 17.23
CA LEU A 59 4.41 24.46 17.20
C LEU A 59 3.77 25.81 16.86
N PRO A 60 4.25 26.93 17.45
CA PRO A 60 3.77 28.28 17.17
C PRO A 60 4.32 28.79 15.82
N ILE A 61 4.14 28.00 14.76
CA ILE A 61 4.53 28.31 13.39
C ILE A 61 3.28 28.78 12.66
N ASP A 62 3.41 29.84 11.84
CA ASP A 62 2.30 30.32 11.02
C ASP A 62 2.02 29.32 9.88
N LEU A 63 0.99 28.50 10.08
CA LEU A 63 0.51 27.53 9.11
C LEU A 63 -0.66 28.14 8.34
N SER A 64 -0.36 28.81 7.24
CA SER A 64 -1.39 29.24 6.29
C SER A 64 -2.17 28.04 5.73
N GLU A 65 -3.42 28.24 5.31
CA GLU A 65 -4.28 27.17 4.78
C GLU A 65 -3.67 26.38 3.60
N GLY A 66 -2.71 26.98 2.88
CA GLY A 66 -1.97 26.34 1.78
C GLY A 66 -0.74 25.53 2.20
N ALA A 67 -0.42 25.45 3.49
CA ALA A 67 0.79 24.80 3.98
C ALA A 67 0.79 23.29 3.65
N VAL A 68 1.94 22.80 3.20
CA VAL A 68 2.15 21.38 2.82
C VAL A 68 1.81 20.44 3.98
N VAL A 69 1.95 20.90 5.22
CA VAL A 69 1.65 20.13 6.43
C VAL A 69 0.20 19.60 6.43
N HIS A 70 -0.77 20.37 5.93
CA HIS A 70 -2.18 19.96 5.88
C HIS A 70 -2.44 18.82 4.88
N LYS A 71 -1.47 18.50 4.02
CA LYS A 71 -1.55 17.34 3.11
C LYS A 71 -1.01 16.06 3.75
N LEU A 72 -0.29 16.13 4.87
CA LEU A 72 0.31 14.94 5.50
C LEU A 72 -0.71 13.88 5.92
N PRO A 73 -1.88 14.21 6.51
CA PRO A 73 -2.90 13.21 6.82
C PRO A 73 -3.42 12.48 5.58
N LEU A 74 -3.60 13.20 4.46
CA LEU A 74 -4.00 12.60 3.19
C LEU A 74 -2.91 11.64 2.67
N VAL A 75 -1.64 12.02 2.74
CA VAL A 75 -0.52 11.16 2.32
C VAL A 75 -0.41 9.93 3.23
N ALA A 76 -0.61 10.09 4.55
CA ALA A 76 -0.66 8.98 5.50
C ALA A 76 -1.80 8.01 5.17
N PHE A 77 -2.99 8.54 4.87
CA PHE A 77 -4.15 7.75 4.45
C PHE A 77 -3.89 6.99 3.14
N ILE A 78 -3.28 7.63 2.14
CA ILE A 78 -2.86 6.96 0.89
C ILE A 78 -1.85 5.85 1.19
N SER A 79 -0.87 6.09 2.06
CA SER A 79 0.10 5.06 2.46
C SER A 79 -0.59 3.87 3.15
N MET A 80 -1.57 4.11 4.01
CA MET A 80 -2.39 3.05 4.60
C MET A 80 -3.22 2.28 3.56
N ILE A 81 -3.81 2.97 2.57
CA ILE A 81 -4.48 2.30 1.45
C ILE A 81 -3.51 1.40 0.70
N LEU A 82 -2.29 1.86 0.40
CA LEU A 82 -1.27 1.06 -0.27
C LEU A 82 -0.86 -0.17 0.56
N CYS A 83 -0.72 -0.02 1.89
CA CYS A 83 -0.52 -1.15 2.80
C CYS A 83 -1.65 -2.17 2.66
N MET A 84 -2.89 -1.74 2.85
CA MET A 84 -4.06 -2.63 2.84
C MET A 84 -4.27 -3.28 1.47
N PHE A 85 -4.00 -2.56 0.38
CA PHE A 85 -4.05 -3.08 -0.97
C PHE A 85 -2.99 -4.16 -1.20
N ASN A 86 -1.73 -3.92 -0.78
CA ASN A 86 -0.67 -4.93 -0.92
C ASN A 86 -0.91 -6.20 -0.09
N LEU A 87 -1.75 -6.16 0.94
CA LEU A 87 -2.12 -7.35 1.72
C LEU A 87 -3.19 -8.24 1.05
N ILE A 88 -3.78 -7.80 -0.06
CA ILE A 88 -4.74 -8.62 -0.82
C ILE A 88 -4.00 -9.86 -1.38
N PRO A 89 -4.51 -11.08 -1.19
CA PRO A 89 -3.82 -12.31 -1.56
C PRO A 89 -3.95 -12.65 -3.06
N ILE A 90 -3.65 -11.70 -3.94
CA ILE A 90 -3.73 -11.83 -5.40
C ILE A 90 -2.42 -11.35 -6.02
N PRO A 91 -1.68 -12.18 -6.79
CA PRO A 91 -0.50 -11.70 -7.51
C PRO A 91 -0.85 -10.53 -8.43
N PRO A 92 0.00 -9.50 -8.60
CA PRO A 92 1.38 -9.41 -8.13
C PRO A 92 1.55 -8.80 -6.72
N LEU A 93 0.49 -8.73 -5.91
CA LEU A 93 0.53 -8.07 -4.60
C LEU A 93 1.28 -8.91 -3.56
N ASP A 94 1.91 -8.24 -2.59
CA ASP A 94 2.78 -8.84 -1.57
C ASP A 94 2.08 -9.93 -0.74
N GLY A 95 0.79 -9.75 -0.45
CA GLY A 95 -0.02 -10.70 0.31
C GLY A 95 -0.19 -12.06 -0.38
N SER A 96 -0.01 -12.13 -1.70
CA SER A 96 -0.06 -13.40 -2.43
C SER A 96 1.12 -14.33 -2.11
N HIS A 97 2.30 -13.78 -1.80
CA HIS A 97 3.45 -14.55 -1.35
C HIS A 97 3.20 -15.17 0.03
N VAL A 98 2.61 -14.39 0.95
CA VAL A 98 2.19 -14.91 2.26
C VAL A 98 1.17 -16.03 2.09
N MET A 99 0.14 -15.80 1.26
CA MET A 99 -0.91 -16.79 1.01
C MET A 99 -0.35 -18.07 0.37
N ARG A 100 0.58 -17.96 -0.59
CA ARG A 100 1.27 -19.08 -1.22
C ARG A 100 1.88 -20.01 -0.17
N HIS A 101 2.61 -19.46 0.80
CA HIS A 101 3.26 -20.26 1.85
C HIS A 101 2.27 -20.82 2.87
N LEU A 102 1.20 -20.08 3.19
CA LEU A 102 0.15 -20.54 4.10
C LEU A 102 -0.59 -21.77 3.58
N VAL A 103 -0.88 -21.82 2.27
CA VAL A 103 -1.56 -22.96 1.65
C VAL A 103 -0.60 -24.04 1.12
N GLY A 104 0.72 -23.82 1.24
CA GLY A 104 1.72 -24.75 0.72
C GLY A 104 1.76 -24.86 -0.81
N MET A 105 1.42 -23.79 -1.53
CA MET A 105 1.40 -23.75 -2.98
C MET A 105 2.82 -23.89 -3.56
N SER A 106 2.98 -24.76 -4.56
CA SER A 106 4.25 -24.94 -5.26
C SER A 106 4.63 -23.67 -6.04
N GLU A 107 5.92 -23.51 -6.33
CA GLU A 107 6.39 -22.38 -7.14
C GLU A 107 5.80 -22.38 -8.54
N GLU A 108 5.71 -23.57 -9.16
CA GLU A 108 5.15 -23.73 -10.48
C GLU A 108 3.68 -23.29 -10.53
N THR A 109 2.86 -23.73 -9.57
CA THR A 109 1.45 -23.32 -9.48
C THR A 109 1.32 -21.82 -9.22
N TYR A 110 2.17 -21.27 -8.35
CA TYR A 110 2.18 -19.83 -8.11
C TYR A 110 2.49 -19.05 -9.39
N MET A 111 3.52 -19.44 -10.14
CA MET A 111 3.90 -18.79 -11.39
C MET A 111 2.80 -18.91 -12.46
N GLN A 112 2.11 -20.06 -12.53
CA GLN A 112 0.98 -20.27 -13.43
C GLN A 112 -0.21 -19.35 -13.10
N ILE A 113 -0.41 -18.98 -11.84
CA ILE A 113 -1.43 -18.01 -11.43
C ILE A 113 -0.91 -16.58 -11.64
N ALA A 114 0.33 -16.31 -11.25
CA ALA A 114 0.95 -14.99 -11.28
C ALA A 114 1.05 -14.41 -12.70
N GLN A 115 1.22 -15.24 -13.74
CA GLN A 115 1.19 -14.79 -15.13
C GLN A 115 -0.13 -14.10 -15.52
N PHE A 116 -1.25 -14.49 -14.89
CA PHE A 116 -2.57 -13.88 -15.06
C PHE A 116 -2.92 -12.93 -13.91
N GLY A 117 -2.02 -12.76 -12.93
CA GLY A 117 -2.29 -12.07 -11.67
C GLY A 117 -2.83 -10.66 -11.88
N PHE A 118 -2.20 -9.89 -12.77
CA PHE A 118 -2.67 -8.53 -13.07
C PHE A 118 -4.11 -8.50 -13.63
N ILE A 119 -4.46 -9.45 -14.50
CA ILE A 119 -5.81 -9.57 -15.06
C ILE A 119 -6.80 -10.01 -13.97
N ILE A 120 -6.41 -10.99 -13.14
CA ILE A 120 -7.22 -11.45 -11.99
C ILE A 120 -7.49 -10.28 -11.04
N LEU A 121 -6.47 -9.47 -10.74
CA LEU A 121 -6.59 -8.30 -9.90
C LEU A 121 -7.56 -7.27 -10.49
N LEU A 122 -7.44 -6.94 -11.78
CA LEU A 122 -8.36 -6.02 -12.45
C LEU A 122 -9.81 -6.53 -12.43
N ILE A 123 -10.03 -7.82 -12.69
CA ILE A 123 -11.36 -8.42 -12.63
C ILE A 123 -11.90 -8.37 -11.20
N ALA A 124 -11.09 -8.74 -10.21
CA ALA A 124 -11.50 -8.72 -8.81
C ALA A 124 -11.92 -7.32 -8.36
N ILE A 125 -11.15 -6.31 -8.76
CA ILE A 125 -11.41 -4.89 -8.49
C ILE A 125 -12.73 -4.41 -9.10
N ASN A 126 -13.02 -4.78 -10.34
CA ASN A 126 -14.21 -4.31 -11.05
C ASN A 126 -15.48 -5.08 -10.67
N ILE A 127 -15.37 -6.37 -10.36
CA ILE A 127 -16.52 -7.22 -10.02
C ILE A 127 -16.86 -7.15 -8.53
N PHE A 128 -15.87 -6.98 -7.66
CA PHE A 128 -16.06 -6.94 -6.21
C PHE A 128 -15.72 -5.54 -5.65
N PRO A 129 -16.58 -4.53 -5.84
CA PRO A 129 -16.35 -3.20 -5.28
C PRO A 129 -16.26 -3.20 -3.75
N GLN A 130 -16.82 -4.23 -3.08
CA GLN A 130 -16.69 -4.43 -1.64
C GLN A 130 -15.22 -4.58 -1.20
N LEU A 131 -14.33 -5.04 -2.09
CA LEU A 131 -12.90 -5.13 -1.80
C LEU A 131 -12.30 -3.74 -1.53
N PHE A 132 -12.63 -2.74 -2.36
CA PHE A 132 -12.17 -1.36 -2.13
C PHE A 132 -12.83 -0.73 -0.92
N ASP A 133 -14.11 -0.98 -0.72
CA ASP A 133 -14.81 -0.49 0.46
C ASP A 133 -14.15 -1.01 1.75
N TRP A 134 -13.78 -2.30 1.78
CA TRP A 134 -13.06 -2.90 2.89
C TRP A 134 -11.67 -2.31 3.08
N VAL A 135 -10.88 -2.16 2.00
CA VAL A 135 -9.56 -1.51 2.02
C VAL A 135 -9.68 -0.08 2.56
N GLY A 136 -10.63 0.70 2.05
CA GLY A 136 -10.87 2.09 2.43
C GLY A 136 -11.29 2.22 3.89
N LYS A 137 -12.30 1.45 4.33
CA LYS A 137 -12.80 1.47 5.71
C LYS A 137 -11.73 1.04 6.71
N THR A 138 -10.96 0.01 6.40
CA THR A 138 -9.90 -0.47 7.30
C THR A 138 -8.76 0.56 7.37
N SER A 139 -8.37 1.14 6.23
CA SER A 139 -7.36 2.22 6.20
C SER A 139 -7.82 3.45 6.97
N PHE A 140 -9.08 3.83 6.81
CA PHE A 140 -9.67 4.96 7.51
C PHE A 140 -9.74 4.71 9.02
N GLY A 141 -10.20 3.54 9.43
CA GLY A 141 -10.21 3.13 10.84
C GLY A 141 -8.81 3.11 11.46
N ALA A 142 -7.78 2.71 10.71
CA ALA A 142 -6.39 2.77 11.15
C ALA A 142 -5.92 4.22 11.36
N ILE A 143 -6.23 5.13 10.43
CA ILE A 143 -5.93 6.56 10.60
C ILE A 143 -6.66 7.14 11.80
N GLN A 144 -7.96 6.87 11.97
CA GLN A 144 -8.72 7.32 13.14
C GLN A 144 -8.14 6.81 14.47
N LEU A 145 -7.64 5.57 14.49
CA LEU A 145 -6.95 5.04 15.65
C LEU A 145 -5.66 5.82 15.93
N MET A 146 -4.87 6.13 14.90
CA MET A 146 -3.67 6.97 15.04
C MET A 146 -4.02 8.37 15.54
N GLU A 147 -5.08 8.99 15.02
CA GLU A 147 -5.59 10.30 15.47
C GLU A 147 -5.91 10.28 16.97
N LYS A 148 -6.69 9.28 17.39
CA LYS A 148 -7.05 9.10 18.80
C LYS A 148 -5.84 8.87 19.71
N ILE A 149 -4.87 8.07 19.28
CA ILE A 149 -3.63 7.80 20.04
C ILE A 149 -2.80 9.08 20.18
N LEU A 150 -2.71 9.87 19.12
CA LEU A 150 -1.94 11.11 19.10
C LEU A 150 -2.71 12.30 19.68
N MET A 151 -3.90 12.05 20.26
CA MET A 151 -4.73 13.01 21.00
C MET A 151 -5.17 14.22 20.16
N PHE A 152 -5.66 13.95 18.96
CA PHE A 152 -6.51 14.86 18.20
C PHE A 152 -7.91 14.28 18.03
#